data_AF-A0A538JGV5-F1
#
_entry.id   AF-A0A538JGV5-F1
#
_cell.length_a   1.000
_cell.length_b   1.000
_cell.length_c   1.000
_cell.angle_alpha   90.00
_cell.angle_beta   90.00
_cell.angle_gamma   90.00
#
_symmetry.space_group_name_H-M   'P 1'
#
loop_
_entity.id
_entity.type
_entity.pdbx_description
1 polymer ?
#
loop_
_entity_poly.entity_id
_entity_poly.type
_entity_poly.pdbx_seq_one_letter_code
_entity_poly.pdbx_strand_id
1 'polypeptide(L)'
;MTIDEILELDKGPKLPESRERGIGIVGAGAIVNAGHLPSYRKAGFNVVAIADTNLEAAQETAREWGVPAAYRSVDELLEDSKVEVVDIAVTPNAQFQIASKAFEAGRHALCQKPLAETLEPAIELVQRAERAGVRMAVNQQMRWEGVVRTAKLLIDAGWYGELIGGLFDVNIMEHHDRLAHVAVDGRARAARVPLPLGPLLRQHPPPLRRARERRRDDRARARPARTGRVADVHRRRVLRHVEGRSRRRPQQLGPRAARGRPH
;
A
#
# COMPACT_ATOMS: atom_id res chain seq x y z
N MET A 1 -22.75 15.98 7.11
CA MET A 1 -22.74 14.51 7.16
C MET A 1 -22.82 14.08 8.62
N THR A 2 -23.82 13.27 8.99
CA THR A 2 -23.99 12.70 10.32
C THR A 2 -23.11 11.46 10.51
N ILE A 3 -22.97 10.97 11.74
CA ILE A 3 -22.26 9.70 12.01
C ILE A 3 -22.97 8.54 11.30
N ASP A 4 -24.30 8.51 11.31
CA ASP A 4 -25.09 7.47 10.65
C ASP A 4 -24.84 7.47 9.13
N GLU A 5 -24.80 8.64 8.50
CA GLU A 5 -24.46 8.76 7.07
C GLU A 5 -23.04 8.25 6.76
N ILE A 6 -22.08 8.40 7.69
CA ILE A 6 -20.71 7.89 7.55
C ILE A 6 -20.65 6.36 7.66
N LEU A 7 -21.49 5.79 8.52
CA LEU A 7 -21.59 4.34 8.69
C LEU A 7 -22.17 3.68 7.44
N GLU A 8 -23.11 4.34 6.78
CA GLU A 8 -23.74 3.89 5.53
C GLU A 8 -22.91 4.18 4.27
N LEU A 9 -21.77 4.87 4.37
CA LEU A 9 -20.91 5.10 3.20
C LEU A 9 -20.45 3.76 2.61
N ASP A 10 -20.63 3.62 1.30
CA ASP A 10 -20.01 2.52 0.55
C ASP A 10 -18.48 2.69 0.61
N LYS A 11 -17.84 1.83 1.40
CA LYS A 11 -16.38 1.74 1.59
C LYS A 11 -15.77 0.62 0.73
N GLY A 12 -16.57 -0.11 -0.05
CA GLY A 12 -16.12 -1.19 -0.92
C GLY A 12 -15.62 -0.69 -2.29
N PRO A 13 -14.58 -1.31 -2.87
CA PRO A 13 -14.15 -0.96 -4.23
C PRO A 13 -15.32 -1.13 -5.21
N LYS A 14 -15.46 -0.19 -6.15
CA LYS A 14 -16.40 -0.38 -7.26
C LYS A 14 -15.83 -1.44 -8.19
N LEU A 15 -16.48 -2.59 -8.24
CA LEU A 15 -16.06 -3.69 -9.09
C LEU A 15 -16.51 -3.45 -10.54
N PRO A 16 -15.78 -3.99 -11.53
CA PRO A 16 -16.20 -3.92 -12.92
C PRO A 16 -17.50 -4.69 -13.15
N GLU A 17 -18.21 -4.33 -14.23
CA GLU A 17 -19.42 -5.04 -14.66
C GLU A 17 -19.10 -6.49 -15.04
N SER A 18 -18.09 -6.70 -15.89
CA SER A 18 -17.58 -8.04 -16.25
C SER A 18 -16.35 -8.45 -15.42
N ARG A 19 -16.30 -9.73 -15.06
CA ARG A 19 -15.19 -10.39 -14.35
C ARG A 19 -14.60 -11.56 -15.15
N GLU A 20 -14.94 -11.63 -16.44
CA GLU A 20 -14.64 -12.76 -17.31
C GLU A 20 -13.24 -12.70 -17.91
N ARG A 21 -12.60 -11.52 -17.95
CA ARG A 21 -11.24 -11.36 -18.47
C ARG A 21 -10.31 -12.32 -17.76
N GLY A 22 -9.61 -13.15 -18.52
CA GLY A 22 -8.74 -14.16 -17.94
C GLY A 22 -7.50 -13.53 -17.32
N ILE A 23 -7.25 -13.87 -16.06
CA ILE A 23 -6.07 -13.44 -15.30
C ILE A 23 -5.07 -14.59 -15.29
N GLY A 24 -3.86 -14.31 -15.79
CA GLY A 24 -2.69 -15.15 -15.60
C GLY A 24 -1.83 -14.61 -14.46
N ILE A 25 -1.49 -15.44 -13.48
CA ILE A 25 -0.64 -15.03 -12.36
C ILE A 25 0.80 -15.49 -12.62
N VAL A 26 1.77 -14.60 -12.41
CA VAL A 26 3.20 -14.93 -12.44
C VAL A 26 3.74 -14.90 -11.01
N GLY A 27 4.16 -16.06 -10.52
CA GLY A 27 4.55 -16.36 -9.16
C GLY A 27 3.53 -17.26 -8.46
N ALA A 28 4.01 -18.29 -7.77
CA ALA A 28 3.20 -19.21 -6.94
C ALA A 28 3.53 -19.08 -5.43
N GLY A 29 4.04 -17.92 -5.03
CA GLY A 29 4.52 -17.67 -3.67
C GLY A 29 3.43 -17.38 -2.64
N ALA A 30 3.88 -17.08 -1.42
CA ALA A 30 3.01 -16.88 -0.26
C ALA A 30 1.94 -15.78 -0.47
N ILE A 31 2.27 -14.66 -1.10
CA ILE A 31 1.31 -13.56 -1.32
C ILE A 31 0.19 -13.94 -2.31
N VAL A 32 0.49 -14.82 -3.26
CA VAL A 32 -0.49 -15.31 -4.24
C VAL A 32 -1.49 -16.22 -3.54
N ASN A 33 -0.98 -17.17 -2.76
CA ASN A 33 -1.78 -18.14 -2.02
C ASN A 33 -2.55 -17.53 -0.84
N ALA A 34 -1.94 -16.60 -0.09
CA ALA A 34 -2.57 -16.00 1.09
C ALA A 34 -3.41 -14.74 0.78
N GLY A 35 -3.19 -14.10 -0.39
CA GLY A 35 -3.78 -12.80 -0.70
C GLY A 35 -4.52 -12.76 -2.03
N HIS A 36 -3.80 -12.97 -3.15
CA HIS A 36 -4.35 -12.73 -4.49
C HIS A 36 -5.46 -13.71 -4.84
N LEU A 37 -5.19 -15.01 -4.81
CA LEU A 37 -6.15 -16.06 -5.16
C LEU A 37 -7.40 -16.06 -4.27
N PRO A 38 -7.29 -15.94 -2.91
CA PRO A 38 -8.46 -15.76 -2.07
C PRO A 38 -9.30 -14.53 -2.45
N SER A 39 -8.64 -13.42 -2.78
CA SER A 39 -9.32 -12.17 -3.15
C SER A 39 -10.03 -12.29 -4.49
N TYR A 40 -9.38 -12.87 -5.51
CA TYR A 40 -10.00 -13.12 -6.81
C TYR A 40 -11.19 -14.06 -6.70
N ARG A 41 -11.05 -15.18 -5.97
CA ARG A 41 -12.16 -16.12 -5.71
C ARG A 41 -13.33 -15.41 -5.03
N LYS A 42 -13.07 -14.65 -3.97
CA LYS A 42 -14.10 -13.91 -3.22
C LYS A 42 -14.82 -12.88 -4.11
N ALA A 43 -14.10 -12.22 -5.01
CA ALA A 43 -14.65 -11.20 -5.90
C ALA A 43 -15.21 -11.77 -7.21
N GLY A 44 -15.04 -13.08 -7.46
CA GLY A 44 -15.54 -13.78 -8.65
C GLY A 44 -14.74 -13.48 -9.93
N PHE A 45 -13.45 -13.19 -9.83
CA PHE A 45 -12.58 -12.97 -10.99
C PHE A 45 -12.08 -14.27 -11.61
N ASN A 46 -11.96 -14.28 -12.93
CA ASN A 46 -11.55 -15.44 -13.71
C ASN A 46 -10.02 -15.62 -13.76
N VAL A 47 -9.46 -16.43 -12.86
CA VAL A 47 -8.04 -16.82 -12.91
C VAL A 47 -7.88 -18.07 -13.77
N VAL A 48 -7.18 -17.94 -14.89
CA VAL A 48 -7.10 -18.99 -15.93
C VAL A 48 -5.77 -19.73 -15.95
N ALA A 49 -4.70 -19.08 -15.49
CA ALA A 49 -3.36 -19.64 -15.54
C ALA A 49 -2.49 -19.16 -14.37
N ILE A 50 -1.51 -19.97 -13.99
CA ILE A 50 -0.41 -19.58 -13.11
C ILE A 50 0.93 -20.03 -13.70
N ALA A 51 1.96 -19.20 -13.59
CA ALA A 51 3.31 -19.55 -13.98
C ALA A 51 4.30 -19.32 -12.85
N ASP A 52 5.22 -20.24 -12.66
CA ASP A 52 6.36 -20.08 -11.77
C ASP A 52 7.56 -20.84 -12.33
N THR A 53 8.77 -20.32 -12.11
CA THR A 53 10.02 -21.01 -12.48
C THR A 53 10.14 -22.38 -11.82
N ASN A 54 9.52 -22.55 -10.65
CA ASN A 54 9.25 -23.83 -10.04
C ASN A 54 7.88 -24.34 -10.51
N LEU A 55 7.90 -25.15 -11.58
CA LEU A 55 6.69 -25.73 -12.17
C LEU A 55 5.87 -26.54 -11.15
N GLU A 56 6.51 -27.22 -10.20
CA GLU A 56 5.80 -28.02 -9.19
C GLU A 56 4.97 -27.12 -8.27
N ALA A 57 5.51 -25.98 -7.84
CA ALA A 57 4.78 -24.99 -7.03
C ALA A 57 3.60 -24.37 -7.79
N ALA A 58 3.78 -24.08 -9.09
CA ALA A 58 2.70 -23.61 -9.97
C ALA A 58 1.59 -24.65 -10.09
N GLN A 59 1.94 -25.92 -10.32
CA GLN A 59 0.99 -27.03 -10.42
C GLN A 59 0.26 -27.30 -9.10
N GLU A 60 0.96 -27.24 -7.97
CA GLU A 60 0.36 -27.40 -6.65
C GLU A 60 -0.65 -26.29 -6.36
N THR A 61 -0.24 -25.03 -6.56
CA THR A 61 -1.13 -23.87 -6.41
C THR A 61 -2.34 -23.97 -7.35
N ALA A 62 -2.12 -24.37 -8.61
CA ALA A 62 -3.21 -24.54 -9.57
C ALA A 62 -4.22 -25.61 -9.12
N ARG A 63 -3.74 -26.76 -8.63
CA ARG A 63 -4.59 -27.83 -8.09
C ARG A 63 -5.38 -27.37 -6.87
N GLU A 64 -4.72 -26.71 -5.91
CA GLU A 64 -5.36 -26.24 -4.68
C GLU A 64 -6.45 -25.19 -4.97
N TRP A 65 -6.18 -24.29 -5.92
CA TRP A 65 -7.06 -23.17 -6.20
C TRP A 65 -8.06 -23.42 -7.34
N GLY A 66 -7.93 -24.54 -8.05
CA GLY A 66 -8.75 -24.86 -9.21
C GLY A 66 -8.43 -23.98 -10.44
N VAL A 67 -7.16 -23.56 -10.59
CA VAL A 67 -6.71 -22.80 -11.76
C VAL A 67 -6.50 -23.77 -12.93
N PRO A 68 -7.09 -23.53 -14.11
CA PRO A 68 -7.07 -24.50 -15.22
C PRO A 68 -5.70 -24.87 -15.77
N ALA A 69 -4.74 -23.94 -15.76
CA ALA A 69 -3.42 -24.13 -16.36
C ALA A 69 -2.28 -23.72 -15.43
N ALA A 70 -1.17 -24.46 -15.51
CA ALA A 70 0.07 -24.16 -14.83
C ALA A 70 1.25 -24.26 -15.80
N TYR A 71 2.10 -23.24 -15.83
CA TYR A 71 3.21 -23.11 -16.78
C TYR A 71 4.55 -22.96 -16.06
N ARG A 72 5.64 -23.35 -16.73
CA ARG A 72 7.01 -23.22 -16.19
C ARG A 72 7.58 -21.83 -16.42
N SER A 73 7.08 -21.11 -17.42
CA SER A 73 7.64 -19.84 -17.84
C SER A 73 6.56 -18.79 -18.11
N VAL A 74 6.98 -17.52 -18.04
CA VAL A 74 6.14 -16.38 -18.42
C VAL A 74 5.79 -16.43 -19.91
N ASP A 75 6.72 -16.90 -20.74
CA ASP A 75 6.50 -16.97 -22.19
C ASP A 75 5.38 -17.96 -22.54
N GLU A 76 5.40 -19.17 -21.94
CA GLU A 76 4.29 -20.14 -22.05
C GLU A 76 2.94 -19.56 -21.58
N LEU A 77 2.94 -18.78 -20.50
CA LEU A 77 1.72 -18.14 -19.98
C LEU A 77 1.19 -17.05 -20.94
N LEU A 78 2.08 -16.31 -21.61
CA LEU A 78 1.70 -15.25 -22.55
C LEU A 78 1.18 -15.80 -23.90
N GLU A 79 1.58 -17.02 -24.26
CA GLU A 79 1.05 -17.78 -25.39
C GLU A 79 -0.40 -18.25 -25.17
N ASP A 80 -0.87 -18.36 -23.91
CA ASP A 80 -2.27 -18.68 -23.63
C ASP A 80 -3.17 -17.50 -24.03
N SER A 81 -3.92 -17.70 -25.11
CA SER A 81 -4.92 -16.75 -25.62
C SER A 81 -5.97 -16.32 -24.58
N LYS A 82 -6.22 -17.13 -23.54
CA LYS A 82 -7.17 -16.82 -22.47
C LYS A 82 -6.65 -15.77 -21.49
N VAL A 83 -5.34 -15.53 -21.43
CA VAL A 83 -4.74 -14.57 -20.49
C VAL A 83 -4.81 -13.17 -21.08
N GLU A 84 -5.65 -12.30 -20.53
CA GLU A 84 -5.76 -10.89 -20.93
C GLU A 84 -5.04 -9.94 -19.96
N VAL A 85 -4.97 -10.34 -18.68
CA VAL A 85 -4.34 -9.58 -17.60
C VAL A 85 -3.29 -10.44 -16.93
N VAL A 86 -2.10 -9.88 -16.70
CA VAL A 86 -1.01 -10.55 -15.98
C VAL A 86 -0.86 -9.95 -14.58
N ASP A 87 -1.08 -10.76 -13.56
CA ASP A 87 -0.80 -10.41 -12.17
C ASP A 87 0.61 -10.85 -11.79
N ILE A 88 1.50 -9.90 -11.57
CA ILE A 88 2.94 -10.14 -11.39
C ILE A 88 3.27 -10.05 -9.90
N ALA A 89 3.47 -11.21 -9.28
CA ALA A 89 3.71 -11.36 -7.85
C ALA A 89 5.08 -12.01 -7.56
N VAL A 90 6.12 -11.47 -8.20
CA VAL A 90 7.52 -11.90 -8.05
C VAL A 90 8.36 -10.81 -7.37
N THR A 91 9.65 -11.06 -7.20
CA THR A 91 10.60 -10.07 -6.66
C THR A 91 10.74 -8.85 -7.60
N PRO A 92 11.04 -7.64 -7.07
CA PRO A 92 11.18 -6.42 -7.88
C PRO A 92 12.19 -6.55 -9.04
N ASN A 93 13.26 -7.32 -8.83
CA ASN A 93 14.30 -7.55 -9.84
C ASN A 93 13.81 -8.30 -11.07
N ALA A 94 12.88 -9.25 -10.90
CA ALA A 94 12.29 -9.97 -12.02
C ALA A 94 11.13 -9.19 -12.66
N GLN A 95 10.40 -8.40 -11.87
CA GLN A 95 9.17 -7.75 -12.29
C GLN A 95 9.32 -6.88 -13.54
N PHE A 96 10.40 -6.10 -13.67
CA PHE A 96 10.58 -5.20 -14.81
C PHE A 96 10.54 -5.93 -16.16
N GLN A 97 11.25 -7.06 -16.24
CA GLN A 97 11.32 -7.84 -17.48
C GLN A 97 9.99 -8.54 -17.77
N ILE A 98 9.32 -9.06 -16.74
CA ILE A 98 8.04 -9.75 -16.87
C ILE A 98 6.94 -8.78 -17.32
N ALA A 99 6.87 -7.60 -16.71
CA ALA A 99 5.92 -6.55 -17.08
C ALA A 99 6.17 -6.09 -18.52
N SER A 100 7.43 -5.88 -18.91
CA SER A 100 7.78 -5.52 -20.29
C SER A 100 7.32 -6.57 -21.31
N LYS A 101 7.57 -7.86 -21.05
CA LYS A 101 7.09 -8.96 -21.90
C LYS A 101 5.55 -8.99 -22.00
N ALA A 102 4.86 -8.79 -20.88
CA ALA A 102 3.39 -8.72 -20.88
C ALA A 102 2.88 -7.57 -21.77
N PHE A 103 3.53 -6.40 -21.71
CA PHE A 103 3.16 -5.25 -22.54
C PHE A 103 3.44 -5.48 -24.03
N GLU A 104 4.59 -6.07 -24.36
CA GLU A 104 4.95 -6.46 -25.73
C GLU A 104 3.96 -7.49 -26.31
N ALA A 105 3.44 -8.38 -25.47
CA ALA A 105 2.37 -9.32 -25.81
C ALA A 105 0.95 -8.70 -25.80
N GLY A 106 0.82 -7.38 -25.60
CA GLY A 106 -0.47 -6.69 -25.59
C GLY A 106 -1.34 -6.96 -24.37
N ARG A 107 -0.78 -7.51 -23.28
CA ARG A 107 -1.51 -7.84 -22.05
C ARG A 107 -1.49 -6.68 -21.06
N HIS A 108 -2.58 -6.51 -20.33
CA HIS A 108 -2.60 -5.60 -19.18
C HIS A 108 -1.82 -6.21 -18.02
N ALA A 109 -1.30 -5.40 -17.10
CA ALA A 109 -0.58 -5.92 -15.93
C ALA A 109 -1.00 -5.29 -14.59
N LEU A 110 -1.06 -6.12 -13.56
CA LEU A 110 -1.06 -5.73 -12.16
C LEU A 110 0.31 -6.07 -11.58
N CYS A 111 1.15 -5.07 -11.35
CA CYS A 111 2.49 -5.23 -10.80
C CYS A 111 2.45 -5.17 -9.26
N GLN A 112 3.37 -5.86 -8.60
CA GLN A 112 3.57 -5.73 -7.16
C GLN A 112 4.37 -4.48 -6.77
N LYS A 113 4.23 -4.10 -5.51
CA LYS A 113 5.07 -3.07 -4.87
C LYS A 113 6.36 -3.70 -4.31
N PRO A 114 7.50 -2.97 -4.34
CA PRO A 114 7.74 -1.75 -5.12
C PRO A 114 7.73 -2.04 -6.64
N LEU A 115 7.32 -1.06 -7.44
CA LEU A 115 7.23 -1.23 -8.91
C LEU A 115 8.60 -1.54 -9.54
N ALA A 116 9.65 -0.88 -9.04
CA ALA A 116 11.06 -1.16 -9.34
C ALA A 116 11.92 -0.72 -8.15
N GLU A 117 13.21 -1.10 -8.15
CA GLU A 117 14.16 -0.72 -7.09
C GLU A 117 14.52 0.78 -7.10
N THR A 118 14.48 1.41 -8.27
CA THR A 118 14.76 2.85 -8.45
C THR A 118 13.66 3.53 -9.28
N LEU A 119 13.69 4.86 -9.32
CA LEU A 119 12.66 5.65 -10.00
C LEU A 119 12.73 5.51 -11.53
N GLU A 120 13.94 5.45 -12.09
CA GLU A 120 14.16 5.44 -13.53
C GLU A 120 13.52 4.21 -14.22
N PRO A 121 13.73 2.97 -13.77
CA PRO A 121 13.05 1.80 -14.33
C PRO A 121 11.54 1.82 -14.09
N ALA A 122 11.07 2.40 -12.98
CA ALA A 122 9.63 2.56 -12.73
C ALA A 122 8.98 3.50 -13.77
N ILE A 123 9.62 4.63 -14.08
CA ILE A 123 9.18 5.55 -15.15
C ILE A 123 9.19 4.84 -16.50
N GLU A 124 10.25 4.08 -16.79
CA GLU A 124 10.36 3.35 -18.05
C GLU A 124 9.23 2.34 -18.23
N LEU A 125 8.85 1.58 -17.18
CA LEU A 125 7.72 0.65 -17.24
C LEU A 125 6.40 1.35 -17.56
N VAL A 126 6.14 2.51 -16.96
CA VAL A 126 4.93 3.30 -17.25
C VAL A 126 4.90 3.68 -18.73
N GLN A 127 6.02 4.21 -19.26
CA GLN A 127 6.09 4.61 -20.65
C GLN A 127 6.00 3.41 -21.62
N ARG A 128 6.51 2.24 -21.25
CA ARG A 128 6.36 1.01 -22.05
C ARG A 128 4.90 0.59 -22.13
N ALA A 129 4.18 0.58 -21.01
CA ALA A 129 2.75 0.29 -20.98
C ALA A 129 1.94 1.27 -21.84
N GLU A 130 2.24 2.57 -21.74
CA GLU A 130 1.60 3.62 -22.55
C GLU A 130 1.84 3.42 -24.05
N ARG A 131 3.09 3.15 -24.47
CA ARG A 131 3.43 2.88 -25.88
C ARG A 131 2.76 1.63 -26.43
N ALA A 132 2.62 0.59 -25.60
CA ALA A 132 1.93 -0.64 -25.97
C ALA A 132 0.39 -0.50 -25.96
N GLY A 133 -0.16 0.62 -25.48
CA GLY A 133 -1.61 0.83 -25.40
C GLY A 133 -2.30 -0.02 -24.35
N VAL A 134 -1.55 -0.56 -23.37
CA VAL A 134 -2.07 -1.45 -22.32
C VAL A 134 -2.19 -0.72 -20.98
N ARG A 135 -3.06 -1.22 -20.11
CA ARG A 135 -3.19 -0.73 -18.74
C ARG A 135 -2.17 -1.43 -17.84
N MET A 136 -1.50 -0.64 -17.01
CA MET A 136 -0.69 -1.12 -15.89
C MET A 136 -1.23 -0.51 -14.59
N ALA A 137 -1.36 -1.33 -13.56
CA ALA A 137 -1.62 -0.90 -12.20
C ALA A 137 -0.54 -1.45 -11.26
N VAL A 138 -0.36 -0.82 -10.11
CA VAL A 138 0.47 -1.34 -9.03
C VAL A 138 -0.43 -1.74 -7.88
N ASN A 139 -0.23 -2.94 -7.32
CA ASN A 139 -0.97 -3.42 -6.16
C ASN A 139 -0.59 -2.60 -4.91
N GLN A 140 -1.33 -1.52 -4.71
CA GLN A 140 -1.24 -0.61 -3.57
C GLN A 140 -2.41 -0.88 -2.62
N GLN A 141 -2.47 -2.09 -2.07
CA GLN A 141 -3.67 -2.63 -1.41
C GLN A 141 -4.17 -1.76 -0.24
N MET A 142 -3.27 -1.10 0.50
CA MET A 142 -3.65 -0.23 1.63
C MET A 142 -4.59 0.91 1.23
N ARG A 143 -4.60 1.34 -0.05
CA ARG A 143 -5.56 2.34 -0.56
C ARG A 143 -7.01 1.87 -0.46
N TRP A 144 -7.21 0.56 -0.39
CA TRP A 144 -8.51 -0.10 -0.38
C TRP A 144 -8.90 -0.64 1.00
N GLU A 145 -8.06 -0.47 2.01
CA GLU A 145 -8.43 -0.80 3.38
C GLU A 145 -9.55 0.11 3.87
N GLY A 146 -10.53 -0.46 4.58
CA GLY A 146 -11.73 0.27 5.01
C GLY A 146 -11.41 1.52 5.83
N VAL A 147 -10.34 1.49 6.64
CA VAL A 147 -9.91 2.64 7.44
C VAL A 147 -9.36 3.77 6.57
N VAL A 148 -8.49 3.45 5.60
CA VAL A 148 -7.89 4.42 4.68
C VAL A 148 -8.96 5.01 3.77
N ARG A 149 -9.84 4.15 3.24
CA ARG A 149 -10.93 4.60 2.36
C ARG A 149 -11.95 5.45 3.10
N THR A 150 -12.31 5.09 4.34
CA THR A 150 -13.20 5.91 5.17
C THR A 150 -12.57 7.28 5.45
N ALA A 151 -11.28 7.32 5.84
CA ALA A 151 -10.59 8.58 6.06
C ALA A 151 -10.60 9.46 4.80
N LYS A 152 -10.33 8.89 3.62
CA LYS A 152 -10.40 9.59 2.34
C LYS A 152 -11.79 10.16 2.05
N LEU A 153 -12.85 9.38 2.25
CA LEU A 153 -14.23 9.83 2.02
C LEU A 153 -14.63 10.98 2.96
N LEU A 154 -14.24 10.92 4.24
CA LEU A 154 -14.50 11.99 5.21
C LEU A 154 -13.77 13.29 4.86
N ILE A 155 -12.52 13.17 4.40
CA ILE A 155 -11.74 14.30 3.91
C ILE A 155 -12.42 14.92 2.68
N ASP A 156 -12.80 14.11 1.69
CA ASP A 156 -13.42 14.60 0.45
C ASP A 156 -14.78 15.27 0.72
N ALA A 157 -15.49 14.81 1.75
CA ALA A 157 -16.75 15.42 2.17
C ALA A 157 -16.58 16.67 3.05
N GLY A 158 -15.34 17.13 3.28
CA GLY A 158 -15.04 18.31 4.09
C GLY A 158 -15.35 18.13 5.58
N TRP A 159 -15.45 16.90 6.07
CA TRP A 159 -15.88 16.62 7.45
C TRP A 159 -14.90 17.17 8.50
N TYR A 160 -13.62 17.26 8.14
CA TYR A 160 -12.56 17.82 8.98
C TYR A 160 -12.31 19.32 8.74
N GLY A 161 -13.06 19.96 7.83
CA GLY A 161 -12.76 21.31 7.38
C GLY A 161 -11.44 21.39 6.60
N GLU A 162 -10.70 22.48 6.78
CA GLU A 162 -9.38 22.66 6.18
C GLU A 162 -8.33 21.79 6.89
N LEU A 163 -7.65 20.94 6.12
CA LEU A 163 -6.58 20.10 6.65
C LEU A 163 -5.31 20.91 6.88
N ILE A 164 -4.90 21.02 8.14
CA ILE A 164 -3.68 21.75 8.53
C ILE A 164 -2.43 20.86 8.61
N GLY A 165 -2.60 19.54 8.76
CA GLY A 165 -1.49 18.59 8.90
C GLY A 165 -1.98 17.18 9.26
N GLY A 166 -1.10 16.20 9.11
CA GLY A 166 -1.36 14.80 9.46
C GLY A 166 -0.09 14.12 9.96
N LEU A 167 -0.26 13.15 10.85
CA LEU A 167 0.80 12.29 11.37
C LEU A 167 0.52 10.86 10.95
N PHE A 168 1.50 10.21 10.35
CA PHE A 168 1.46 8.80 10.00
C PHE A 168 2.56 8.09 10.76
N ASP A 169 2.19 7.08 11.55
CA ASP A 169 3.13 6.20 12.22
C ASP A 169 3.06 4.83 11.54
N VAL A 170 4.21 4.32 11.13
CA VAL A 170 4.32 3.03 10.45
C VAL A 170 5.21 2.14 11.29
N ASN A 171 4.58 1.23 12.03
CA ASN A 171 5.30 0.24 12.80
C ASN A 171 5.48 -1.04 11.97
N ILE A 172 6.68 -1.22 11.45
CA ILE A 172 7.08 -2.43 10.72
C ILE A 172 7.55 -3.46 11.75
N MET A 173 6.61 -4.06 12.48
CA MET A 173 6.90 -5.34 13.14
C MET A 173 6.78 -6.43 12.06
N GLU A 174 7.89 -7.09 11.75
CA GLU A 174 7.95 -8.12 10.70
C GLU A 174 6.85 -9.17 10.90
N HIS A 175 5.89 -9.19 9.98
CA HIS A 175 4.75 -10.12 9.98
C HIS A 175 5.15 -11.58 9.65
N HIS A 176 6.44 -11.89 9.48
CA HIS A 176 6.90 -13.24 9.17
C HIS A 176 6.53 -14.25 10.28
N ASP A 177 6.51 -13.84 11.55
CA ASP A 177 6.20 -14.75 12.65
C ASP A 177 4.71 -15.09 12.77
N ARG A 178 3.79 -14.21 12.35
CA ARG A 178 2.34 -14.46 12.53
C ARG A 178 1.74 -15.40 11.50
N LEU A 179 2.28 -15.42 10.27
CA LEU A 179 1.80 -16.31 9.21
C LEU A 179 2.34 -17.74 9.37
N ALA A 180 3.55 -17.90 9.92
CA ALA A 180 4.15 -19.22 10.17
C ALA A 180 3.35 -20.06 11.19
N HIS A 181 2.72 -19.44 12.18
CA HIS A 181 1.93 -20.17 13.19
C HIS A 181 0.55 -20.63 12.71
N VAL A 182 0.08 -20.16 11.54
CA VAL A 182 -1.21 -20.57 10.97
C VAL A 182 -1.04 -21.70 9.94
N ALA A 183 0.16 -21.89 9.38
CA ALA A 183 0.42 -22.86 8.32
C ALA A 183 1.20 -24.12 8.75
N VAL A 184 1.60 -24.25 10.02
CA VAL A 184 2.27 -25.45 10.55
C VAL A 184 1.44 -26.04 11.70
N ASP A 185 0.26 -26.56 11.38
CA ASP A 185 -0.27 -27.75 12.07
C ASP A 185 -1.56 -28.22 11.39
N GLY A 186 -1.42 -29.20 10.49
CA GLY A 186 -2.54 -29.98 9.92
C GLY A 186 -3.25 -30.87 10.96
N ARG A 187 -3.02 -30.67 12.27
CA ARG A 187 -3.66 -31.38 13.39
C ARG A 187 -3.71 -30.53 14.66
N ALA A 188 -4.23 -29.31 14.62
CA ALA A 188 -4.51 -28.56 15.85
C ALA A 188 -5.98 -28.14 15.93
N ARG A 189 -6.70 -28.71 16.90
CA ARG A 189 -8.02 -28.23 17.33
C ARG A 189 -7.91 -26.74 17.66
N ALA A 190 -8.93 -25.98 17.30
CA ALA A 190 -9.08 -24.56 17.60
C ALA A 190 -8.79 -24.25 19.08
N ALA A 191 -7.55 -23.84 19.38
CA ALA A 191 -7.20 -23.24 20.64
C ALA A 191 -7.48 -21.73 20.52
N ARG A 192 -8.61 -21.29 21.10
CA ARG A 192 -8.83 -19.87 21.39
C ARG A 192 -7.70 -19.41 22.30
N VAL A 193 -6.77 -18.62 21.77
CA VAL A 193 -5.85 -17.85 22.60
C VAL A 193 -6.69 -16.77 23.30
N PRO A 194 -6.75 -16.73 24.65
CA PRO A 194 -7.46 -15.68 25.34
C PRO A 194 -6.69 -14.37 25.14
N LEU A 195 -7.37 -13.32 24.69
CA LEU A 195 -6.90 -11.95 24.89
C LEU A 195 -6.73 -11.75 26.42
N PRO A 196 -5.61 -11.20 26.90
CA PRO A 196 -5.50 -10.80 28.29
C PRO A 196 -6.35 -9.54 28.49
N LEU A 197 -7.66 -9.73 28.67
CA LEU A 197 -8.53 -8.71 29.24
C LEU A 197 -8.33 -8.72 30.76
N GLY A 198 -7.22 -8.14 31.20
CA GLY A 198 -7.07 -7.67 32.58
C GLY A 198 -7.95 -6.42 32.80
N PRO A 199 -8.40 -6.14 34.04
CA PRO A 199 -9.46 -5.19 34.30
C PRO A 199 -8.92 -3.75 34.27
N LEU A 200 -8.84 -3.16 33.08
CA LEU A 200 -8.63 -1.72 32.89
C LEU A 200 -9.90 -1.10 32.32
N LEU A 201 -10.96 -1.05 33.13
CA LEU A 201 -12.10 -0.12 32.95
C LEU A 201 -13.03 -0.19 34.16
N ARG A 202 -12.66 0.44 35.28
CA ARG A 202 -13.58 1.13 36.22
C ARG A 202 -12.80 2.15 37.04
N GLN A 203 -12.40 3.25 36.41
CA GLN A 203 -12.18 4.49 37.14
C GLN A 203 -12.95 5.58 36.40
N HIS A 204 -14.12 5.93 36.94
CA HIS A 204 -14.80 7.16 36.58
C HIS A 204 -13.83 8.33 36.84
N PRO A 205 -13.71 9.32 35.95
CA PRO A 205 -13.05 10.56 36.32
C PRO A 205 -13.83 11.22 37.46
N PRO A 206 -13.17 11.71 38.53
CA PRO A 206 -13.87 12.44 39.58
C PRO A 206 -14.45 13.74 39.02
N PRO A 207 -15.61 14.21 39.51
CA PRO A 207 -16.19 15.45 39.02
C PRO A 207 -15.29 16.64 39.38
N LEU A 208 -15.09 17.53 38.41
CA LEU A 208 -14.37 18.79 38.57
C LEU A 208 -15.06 19.65 39.64
N ARG A 209 -14.56 19.64 40.88
CA ARG A 209 -14.94 20.62 41.89
C ARG A 209 -14.26 21.95 41.58
N ARG A 210 -15.09 22.98 41.39
CA ARG A 210 -14.66 24.39 41.26
C ARG A 210 -13.84 24.80 42.49
N ALA A 211 -12.56 25.10 42.29
CA ALA A 211 -11.74 25.75 43.31
C ALA A 211 -12.05 27.26 43.32
N ARG A 212 -12.94 27.68 44.22
CA ARG A 212 -12.96 29.05 44.75
C ARG A 212 -12.03 29.10 45.97
N GLU A 213 -11.09 30.04 45.91
CA GLU A 213 -10.43 30.76 47.01
C GLU A 213 -10.25 30.07 48.37
N ARG A 214 -8.98 29.94 48.79
CA ARG A 214 -8.48 30.58 50.03
C ARG A 214 -6.95 30.62 50.02
N ARG A 215 -6.47 31.81 50.39
CA ARG A 215 -5.07 32.21 50.59
C ARG A 215 -4.57 31.76 51.97
N ARG A 216 -3.24 31.85 52.15
CA ARG A 216 -2.46 31.90 53.41
C ARG A 216 -2.20 30.52 54.02
N ASP A 217 -1.02 30.11 54.45
CA ASP A 217 0.30 30.71 54.62
C ASP A 217 1.32 29.58 54.44
N ASP A 218 2.50 29.86 53.87
CA ASP A 218 3.80 29.34 54.33
C ASP A 218 4.89 29.71 53.33
N ARG A 219 5.35 30.95 53.47
CA ARG A 219 6.73 31.30 53.13
C ARG A 219 7.58 30.93 54.32
N ALA A 220 8.34 29.84 54.24
CA ALA A 220 9.70 29.76 54.79
C ALA A 220 10.35 28.41 54.46
N ARG A 221 11.62 28.48 54.01
CA ARG A 221 12.63 27.41 53.93
C ARG A 221 12.60 26.51 52.69
N ALA A 222 13.33 26.93 51.65
CA ALA A 222 14.58 26.29 51.23
C ALA A 222 15.19 27.03 50.02
N ARG A 223 16.47 27.40 50.12
CA ARG A 223 17.30 27.99 49.04
C ARG A 223 18.05 26.88 48.28
N PRO A 224 18.62 27.16 47.10
CA PRO A 224 18.76 26.20 45.99
C PRO A 224 20.16 25.58 45.86
N ALA A 225 20.25 24.40 45.25
CA ALA A 225 21.51 23.85 44.73
C ALA A 225 21.34 23.09 43.41
N ARG A 226 21.91 23.72 42.36
CA ARG A 226 22.50 23.24 41.10
C ARG A 226 22.52 21.73 40.78
N THR A 227 21.94 21.40 39.63
CA THR A 227 22.52 20.65 38.48
C THR A 227 21.72 21.12 37.24
N GLY A 228 22.24 21.42 36.05
CA GLY A 228 23.50 21.04 35.41
C GLY A 228 23.21 20.36 34.07
N ARG A 229 22.77 21.15 33.07
CA ARG A 229 22.87 20.94 31.60
C ARG A 229 22.82 19.51 31.03
N VAL A 230 21.73 19.15 30.33
CA VAL A 230 21.78 18.56 28.96
C VAL A 230 20.49 18.96 28.21
N ALA A 231 20.47 20.18 27.68
CA ALA A 231 19.44 20.64 26.75
C ALA A 231 20.10 21.54 25.71
N ASP A 232 21.10 21.01 24.99
CA ASP A 232 21.75 21.76 23.91
C ASP A 232 22.55 20.86 22.94
N VAL A 233 21.93 19.87 22.28
CA VAL A 233 22.60 19.09 21.20
C VAL A 233 21.73 18.82 19.96
N HIS A 234 20.45 19.19 19.90
CA HIS A 234 19.62 18.93 18.69
C HIS A 234 19.05 20.15 17.96
N ARG A 235 19.51 21.36 18.30
CA ARG A 235 19.09 22.60 17.61
C ARG A 235 20.12 23.19 16.62
N ARG A 236 21.14 22.42 16.20
CA ARG A 236 22.19 22.88 15.27
C ARG A 236 22.49 21.95 14.07
N ARG A 237 21.55 21.09 13.66
CA ARG A 237 21.74 20.27 12.43
C ARG A 237 20.66 20.39 11.35
N VAL A 238 19.70 21.32 11.48
CA VAL A 238 18.61 21.53 10.49
C VAL A 238 18.61 22.94 9.88
N LEU A 239 19.74 23.66 9.93
CA LEU A 239 19.89 24.99 9.28
C LEU A 239 21.19 25.10 8.47
N ARG A 240 21.58 24.04 7.75
CA ARG A 240 22.62 24.10 6.70
C ARG A 240 22.31 23.18 5.51
N HIS A 241 21.09 23.24 5.00
CA HIS A 241 20.82 22.70 3.64
C HIS A 241 19.81 23.51 2.82
N VAL A 242 19.46 24.74 3.25
CA VAL A 242 18.55 25.63 2.52
C VAL A 242 19.26 26.84 1.90
N GLU A 243 20.56 27.05 2.17
CA GLU A 243 21.34 28.15 1.57
C GLU A 243 22.45 27.62 0.66
N GLY A 244 22.08 27.08 -0.50
CA GLY A 244 23.08 26.56 -1.43
C GLY A 244 22.55 26.04 -2.75
N ARG A 245 21.59 26.72 -3.39
CA ARG A 245 21.27 26.56 -4.83
C ARG A 245 20.37 27.69 -5.35
N SER A 246 20.82 28.93 -5.16
CA SER A 246 20.38 30.06 -5.98
C SER A 246 21.56 30.50 -6.82
N ARG A 247 21.46 30.26 -8.14
CA ARG A 247 22.18 30.87 -9.29
C ARG A 247 22.47 29.85 -10.39
N ARG A 248 21.47 29.56 -11.24
CA ARG A 248 21.65 29.42 -12.69
C ARG A 248 20.37 29.92 -13.38
N ARG A 249 20.52 31.01 -14.15
CA ARG A 249 19.46 31.61 -14.98
C ARG A 249 19.11 30.68 -16.15
N PRO A 250 17.84 30.52 -16.53
CA PRO A 250 17.48 29.94 -17.83
C PRO A 250 17.79 30.93 -18.96
N GLN A 251 18.40 30.43 -20.02
CA GLN A 251 18.57 31.14 -21.29
C GLN A 251 17.19 31.41 -21.92
N GLN A 252 17.03 32.62 -22.45
CA GLN A 252 15.86 33.04 -23.21
C GLN A 252 15.78 32.24 -24.52
N LEU A 253 14.67 31.54 -24.74
CA LEU A 253 14.24 31.08 -26.07
C LEU A 253 13.08 31.97 -26.51
N GLY A 254 13.32 32.76 -27.55
CA GLY A 254 12.36 33.70 -28.13
C GLY A 254 11.20 33.01 -28.88
N PRO A 255 10.16 33.78 -29.26
CA PRO A 255 8.94 33.24 -29.83
C PRO A 255 9.18 32.73 -31.27
N ARG A 256 8.92 31.45 -31.52
CA ARG A 256 8.81 30.92 -32.89
C ARG A 256 7.46 31.32 -33.48
N ALA A 257 7.53 32.13 -34.52
CA ALA A 257 6.42 32.59 -35.33
C ALA A 257 5.68 31.42 -35.99
N ALA A 258 4.35 31.51 -35.95
CA ALA A 258 3.46 30.81 -36.84
C ALA A 258 3.70 31.28 -38.29
N ARG A 259 3.87 30.33 -39.21
CA ARG A 259 3.56 30.51 -40.62
C ARG A 259 2.85 29.25 -41.10
N GLY A 260 1.64 29.45 -41.61
CA GLY A 260 0.87 28.42 -42.28
C GLY A 260 1.07 28.42 -43.79
N ARG A 261 0.56 27.32 -44.37
CA ARG A 261 0.08 27.08 -45.74
C ARG A 261 1.11 26.91 -46.87
N PRO A 262 0.72 26.35 -48.02
CA PRO A 262 -0.11 25.16 -48.28
C PRO A 262 0.49 24.24 -49.37
N HIS A 263 0.04 22.97 -49.44
CA HIS A 263 -0.41 22.23 -50.64
C HIS A 263 -0.56 20.75 -50.30
#